data_AF-L5MD15-F1
#
_entry.id   AF-L5MD15-F1
#
_cell.length_a   1.000
_cell.length_b   1.000
_cell.length_c   1.000
_cell.angle_alpha   90.00
_cell.angle_beta   90.00
_cell.angle_gamma   90.00
#
_symmetry.space_group_name_H-M   'P 1'
#
loop_
_entity.id
_entity.type
_entity.pdbx_description
1 polymer ?
#
loop_
_entity_poly.entity_id
_entity_poly.type
_entity_poly.pdbx_seq_one_letter_code
_entity_poly.pdbx_strand_id
1 'polypeptide(L)'
;MNKKGKLIAKSNGKGKDCVFTEIVLENNYTALQNAKYEGWYMAFTRKGRPRKGSKTRQHQREVHFMKRLPRGHHTTEQSLRFEFLNYPPFTRSLRGSQRTWAPEPR
;
A
#
# COMPACT_ATOMS: atom_id res chain seq x y z
N MET A 1 5.81 -10.98 -10.47
CA MET A 1 6.85 -9.98 -10.14
C MET A 1 8.18 -10.46 -10.71
N ASN A 2 9.01 -9.60 -11.31
CA ASN A 2 10.29 -10.04 -11.87
C ASN A 2 11.46 -9.96 -10.87
N LYS A 3 12.65 -10.44 -11.27
CA LYS A 3 13.89 -10.41 -10.46
C LYS A 3 14.34 -9.02 -9.99
N LYS A 4 13.83 -7.94 -10.60
CA LYS A 4 14.11 -6.54 -10.20
C LYS A 4 13.05 -5.99 -9.24
N GLY A 5 12.11 -6.83 -8.78
CA GLY A 5 10.98 -6.45 -7.95
C GLY A 5 9.90 -5.67 -8.71
N LYS A 6 9.92 -5.62 -10.04
CA LYS A 6 8.90 -4.90 -10.84
C LYS A 6 7.66 -5.77 -11.00
N LEU A 7 6.48 -5.18 -10.80
CA LEU A 7 5.20 -5.76 -11.22
C LEU A 7 5.10 -5.69 -12.74
N ILE A 8 4.83 -6.84 -13.37
CA ILE A 8 4.72 -7.00 -14.82
C ILE A 8 3.48 -7.84 -15.12
N ALA A 9 2.78 -7.53 -16.20
CA ALA A 9 1.76 -8.40 -16.76
C ALA A 9 2.43 -9.44 -17.65
N LYS A 10 1.94 -10.68 -17.61
CA LYS A 10 2.42 -11.80 -18.43
C LYS A 10 1.20 -12.55 -18.96
N SER A 11 1.27 -13.06 -20.19
CA SER A 11 0.28 -13.99 -20.74
C SER A 11 0.35 -15.36 -20.06
N ASN A 12 1.57 -15.86 -19.79
CA ASN A 12 1.79 -17.10 -19.06
C ASN A 12 2.05 -16.84 -17.55
N GLY A 13 1.09 -17.25 -16.73
CA GLY A 13 1.08 -17.09 -15.27
C GLY A 13 1.51 -18.32 -14.45
N LYS A 14 2.02 -19.39 -15.06
CA LYS A 14 2.30 -20.67 -14.36
C LYS A 14 3.50 -20.65 -13.39
N GLY A 15 4.37 -19.63 -13.47
CA GLY A 15 5.58 -19.57 -12.66
C GLY A 15 5.33 -19.11 -11.22
N LYS A 16 6.18 -19.54 -10.28
CA LYS A 16 6.14 -19.08 -8.86
C LYS A 16 6.28 -17.56 -8.73
N ASP A 17 6.88 -16.89 -9.72
CA ASP A 17 6.96 -15.43 -9.81
C ASP A 17 5.59 -14.75 -10.01
N CYS A 18 4.57 -15.50 -10.41
CA CYS A 18 3.19 -15.04 -10.59
C CYS A 18 2.28 -15.39 -9.39
N VAL A 19 2.78 -16.19 -8.45
CA VAL A 19 2.04 -16.61 -7.25
C VAL A 19 2.28 -15.61 -6.11
N PHE A 20 1.21 -15.27 -5.39
CA PHE A 20 1.26 -14.42 -4.21
C PHE A 20 0.53 -15.08 -3.04
N THR A 21 1.13 -15.02 -1.87
CA THR A 21 0.51 -15.42 -0.60
C THR A 21 -0.31 -14.24 -0.07
N GLU A 22 -1.59 -14.50 0.18
CA GLU A 22 -2.46 -13.54 0.88
C GLU A 22 -2.20 -13.62 2.38
N ILE A 23 -1.96 -12.46 3.00
CA ILE A 23 -1.70 -12.35 4.43
C ILE A 23 -2.68 -11.35 5.01
N VAL A 24 -3.40 -11.74 6.06
CA VAL A 24 -4.14 -10.81 6.92
C VAL A 24 -3.15 -10.27 7.95
N LEU A 25 -2.90 -8.97 7.88
CA LEU A 25 -1.98 -8.29 8.79
C LEU A 25 -2.66 -8.02 10.14
N GLU A 26 -1.83 -7.77 11.16
CA GLU A 26 -2.27 -7.39 12.52
C GLU A 26 -3.17 -6.15 12.54
N ASN A 27 -3.05 -5.27 11.55
CA ASN A 27 -3.89 -4.07 11.40
C ASN A 27 -5.17 -4.31 10.56
N ASN A 28 -5.54 -5.57 10.33
CA ASN A 28 -6.71 -6.02 9.55
C ASN A 28 -6.70 -5.64 8.05
N TYR A 29 -5.57 -5.17 7.53
CA TYR A 29 -5.38 -5.02 6.09
C TYR A 29 -4.87 -6.31 5.45
N THR A 30 -5.10 -6.46 4.15
CA THR A 30 -4.53 -7.55 3.36
C THR A 30 -3.18 -7.13 2.78
N ALA A 31 -2.18 -7.99 2.85
CA ALA A 31 -0.94 -7.89 2.09
C ALA A 31 -0.81 -9.07 1.11
N LEU A 32 -0.12 -8.85 0.01
CA LEU A 32 0.15 -9.86 -1.02
C LEU A 32 1.66 -10.02 -1.19
N GLN A 33 2.24 -11.06 -0.59
CA GLN A 33 3.67 -11.36 -0.66
C GLN A 33 3.98 -12.27 -1.85
N ASN A 34 5.03 -11.99 -2.62
CA ASN A 34 5.41 -12.85 -3.74
C ASN A 34 5.99 -14.19 -3.24
N ALA A 35 5.53 -15.30 -3.82
CA ALA A 35 5.96 -16.63 -3.39
C ALA A 35 7.38 -17.01 -3.86
N LYS A 36 7.89 -16.40 -4.94
CA LYS A 36 9.27 -16.62 -5.42
C LYS A 36 10.28 -15.72 -4.72
N TYR A 37 9.90 -14.48 -4.45
CA TYR A 37 10.76 -13.47 -3.85
C TYR A 37 10.19 -13.10 -2.47
N GLU A 38 10.56 -13.89 -1.46
CA GLU A 38 10.08 -13.69 -0.10
C GLU A 38 10.49 -12.32 0.46
N GLY A 39 9.63 -11.74 1.29
CA GLY A 39 9.78 -10.38 1.80
C GLY A 39 9.46 -9.27 0.79
N TRP A 40 9.13 -9.59 -0.47
CA TRP A 40 8.67 -8.60 -1.46
C TRP A 40 7.16 -8.63 -1.61
N TYR A 41 6.55 -7.45 -1.53
CA TYR A 41 5.10 -7.29 -1.53
C TYR A 41 4.62 -6.62 -2.81
N MET A 42 3.40 -6.93 -3.22
CA MET A 42 2.66 -6.07 -4.15
C MET A 42 2.45 -4.71 -3.50
N ALA A 43 2.69 -3.62 -4.24
CA ALA A 43 2.59 -2.29 -3.67
C ALA A 43 2.31 -1.21 -4.71
N PHE A 44 1.56 -0.19 -4.29
CA PHE A 44 1.31 1.01 -5.08
C PHE A 44 1.56 2.25 -4.24
N THR A 45 2.20 3.25 -4.86
CA THR A 45 2.40 4.56 -4.24
C THR A 45 1.08 5.29 -4.06
N ARG A 46 1.09 6.38 -3.27
CA ARG A 46 -0.08 7.26 -3.08
C ARG A 46 -0.75 7.73 -4.38
N LYS A 47 0.04 7.88 -5.46
CA LYS A 47 -0.42 8.27 -6.81
C LYS A 47 -0.87 7.08 -7.67
N GLY A 48 -1.01 5.89 -7.10
CA GLY A 48 -1.39 4.66 -7.82
C GLY A 48 -0.29 4.05 -8.68
N ARG A 49 0.95 4.57 -8.63
CA ARG A 49 2.07 4.00 -9.43
C ARG A 49 2.61 2.72 -8.79
N PRO A 50 2.95 1.68 -9.57
CA PRO A 50 3.57 0.46 -9.04
C PRO A 50 4.88 0.75 -8.32
N ARG A 51 5.07 0.16 -7.14
CA ARG A 51 6.33 0.25 -6.39
C ARG A 51 7.14 -1.04 -6.56
N LYS A 52 8.48 -0.91 -6.55
CA LYS A 52 9.40 -2.04 -6.63
C LYS A 52 9.35 -2.86 -5.33
N GLY A 53 9.18 -4.18 -5.42
CA GLY A 53 9.17 -5.11 -4.29
C GLY A 53 10.41 -5.03 -3.40
N SER A 54 11.60 -4.77 -3.97
CA SER A 54 12.82 -4.55 -3.17
C SER A 54 12.75 -3.36 -2.21
N LYS A 55 11.83 -2.42 -2.44
CA LYS A 55 11.58 -1.23 -1.62
C LYS A 55 10.35 -1.34 -0.73
N THR A 56 9.73 -2.53 -0.65
CA THR A 56 8.55 -2.77 0.18
C THR A 56 8.93 -3.29 1.56
N ARG A 57 8.12 -2.94 2.55
CA ARG A 57 8.14 -3.50 3.92
C ARG A 57 6.70 -3.69 4.38
N GLN A 58 6.44 -4.72 5.19
CA GLN A 58 5.09 -5.10 5.62
C GLN A 58 4.32 -3.96 6.33
N HIS A 59 5.00 -3.11 7.10
CA HIS A 59 4.38 -2.00 7.84
C HIS A 59 4.02 -0.79 6.96
N GLN A 60 4.43 -0.75 5.68
CA GLN A 60 4.18 0.40 4.80
C GLN A 60 2.74 0.39 4.27
N ARG A 61 2.04 1.52 4.34
CA ARG A 61 0.66 1.65 3.81
C ARG A 61 0.51 1.27 2.34
N GLU A 62 1.57 1.39 1.56
CA GLU A 62 1.58 1.06 0.13
C GLU A 62 1.43 -0.43 -0.17
N VAL A 63 1.67 -1.31 0.82
CA VAL A 63 1.46 -2.77 0.71
C VAL A 63 0.10 -3.23 1.28
N HIS A 64 -0.70 -2.29 1.81
CA HIS A 64 -1.97 -2.58 2.48
C HIS A 64 -3.12 -2.45 1.50
N PHE A 65 -3.91 -3.52 1.37
CA PHE A 65 -5.04 -3.62 0.47
C PHE A 65 -6.32 -3.96 1.22
N MET A 66 -7.46 -3.61 0.61
CA MET A 66 -8.79 -4.03 1.03
C MET A 66 -9.43 -4.82 -0.11
N LYS A 67 -9.93 -6.03 0.18
CA LYS A 67 -10.73 -6.81 -0.78
C LYS A 67 -12.12 -6.18 -0.87
N ARG A 68 -12.59 -5.95 -2.09
CA ARG A 68 -13.91 -5.34 -2.36
C ARG A 68 -14.69 -6.24 -3.29
N LEU A 69 -16.01 -6.24 -3.12
CA LEU A 69 -16.90 -6.89 -4.08
C LEU A 69 -16.80 -6.22 -5.45
N PRO A 70 -16.98 -6.99 -6.54
CA PRO A 70 -17.14 -6.42 -7.87
C PRO A 70 -18.28 -5.38 -7.89
N ARG A 71 -18.11 -4.33 -8.70
CA ARG A 71 -19.18 -3.32 -8.86
C ARG A 71 -20.44 -4.01 -9.42
N GLY A 72 -21.60 -3.68 -8.85
CA GLY A 72 -22.88 -4.30 -9.20
C GLY A 72 -23.22 -5.60 -8.46
N HIS A 73 -22.28 -6.16 -7.68
CA HIS A 73 -22.58 -7.24 -6.74
C HIS A 73 -22.88 -6.62 -5.37
N HIS A 74 -24.16 -6.49 -5.05
CA HIS A 74 -24.61 -6.12 -3.71
C HIS A 74 -24.86 -7.41 -2.93
N THR A 75 -24.30 -7.51 -1.73
CA THR A 75 -24.76 -8.51 -0.76
C THR A 75 -26.18 -8.11 -0.33
N THR A 76 -27.10 -9.07 -0.31
CA THR A 76 -28.41 -8.92 0.34
C THR A 76 -28.27 -8.61 1.85
N GLU A 77 -27.10 -8.89 2.41
CA GLU A 77 -26.65 -8.46 3.73
C GLU A 77 -26.15 -7.01 3.71
N GLN A 78 -26.93 -6.09 4.29
CA GLN A 78 -26.61 -4.66 4.47
C GLN A 78 -25.48 -4.41 5.47
N SER A 79 -24.90 -5.44 6.11
CA SER A 79 -24.04 -5.32 7.30
C SER A 79 -22.56 -4.98 7.04
N LEU A 80 -22.07 -5.03 5.79
CA LEU A 80 -20.63 -4.83 5.49
C LEU A 80 -20.33 -3.64 4.57
N ARG A 81 -21.14 -2.57 4.65
CA ARG A 81 -20.89 -1.35 3.87
C ARG A 81 -19.66 -0.63 4.43
N PHE A 82 -18.54 -0.73 3.71
CA PHE A 82 -17.32 0.00 4.05
C PHE A 82 -17.53 1.51 3.90
N GLU A 83 -17.30 2.27 4.96
CA GLU A 83 -17.36 3.73 4.93
C GLU A 83 -16.03 4.32 4.47
N PHE A 84 -16.08 5.22 3.49
CA PHE A 84 -14.90 5.97 3.08
C PHE A 84 -14.67 7.12 4.06
N LEU A 85 -13.62 7.00 4.88
CA LEU A 85 -13.09 8.15 5.60
C LEU A 85 -12.45 9.11 4.59
N ASN A 86 -13.16 10.19 4.25
CA ASN A 86 -12.63 11.30 3.48
C ASN A 86 -11.60 12.05 4.32
N TYR A 87 -10.35 11.58 4.29
CA TYR A 87 -9.25 12.36 4.85
C TYR A 87 -9.05 13.62 4.01
N PRO A 88 -9.11 14.83 4.60
CA PRO A 88 -8.80 16.04 3.87
C PRO A 88 -7.39 15.95 3.29
N PRO A 89 -7.13 16.52 2.10
CA PRO A 89 -5.79 16.56 1.55
C PRO A 89 -4.87 17.24 2.56
N PHE A 90 -3.83 16.53 3.00
CA PHE A 90 -2.82 17.09 3.90
C PHE A 90 -2.16 18.26 3.18
N THR A 91 -2.56 19.49 3.51
CA THR A 91 -1.84 20.69 3.08
C THR A 91 -0.47 20.58 3.71
N ARG A 92 0.54 20.33 2.88
CA ARG A 92 1.95 20.42 3.28
C ARG A 92 2.09 21.81 3.92
N SER A 93 2.26 21.88 5.24
CA SER A 93 2.63 23.14 5.86
C SER A 93 3.90 23.60 5.16
N LEU A 94 3.82 24.75 4.52
CA LEU A 94 4.99 25.51 4.13
C LEU A 94 5.78 25.70 5.42
N ARG A 95 6.94 25.06 5.51
CA ARG A 95 7.94 25.37 6.53
C ARG A 95 8.31 26.84 6.31
N GLY A 96 7.67 27.72 7.07
CA GLY A 96 8.18 29.07 7.31
C GLY A 96 9.48 28.94 8.07
N SER A 97 10.56 29.30 7.38
CA SER A 97 11.87 29.50 7.98
C SER A 97 11.79 30.61 9.04
N GLN A 98 11.86 30.24 10.33
CA GLN A 98 12.42 31.10 11.37
C GLN A 98 13.27 30.25 12.30
N ARG A 99 14.56 30.11 11.97
CA ARG A 99 15.62 30.05 12.98
C ARG A 99 15.93 31.50 13.33
N THR A 100 15.43 31.97 14.46
CA THR A 100 16.05 33.09 15.17
C THR A 100 16.50 32.54 16.51
N TRP A 101 17.81 32.31 16.63
CA TRP A 101 18.45 32.17 17.93
C TRP A 101 18.36 33.54 18.61
N ALA A 102 17.59 33.65 19.68
CA ALA A 102 17.69 34.77 20.60
C ALA A 102 18.65 34.35 21.73
N PRO A 103 19.72 35.11 22.04
CA PRO A 103 20.46 34.90 23.27
C PRO A 103 19.66 35.47 24.44
N GLU A 104 19.62 34.70 25.52
CA GLU A 104 19.05 35.06 26.82
C GLU A 104 19.91 36.17 27.47
N PRO A 105 19.34 37.30 27.95
CA PRO A 105 20.05 38.19 28.84
C PRO A 105 19.82 37.81 30.31
N ARG A 106 20.91 37.94 31.07
CA ARG A 106 21.08 37.69 32.52
C ARG A 106 20.05 38.38 33.42
#